data_AF-Q2PCU1-F1
#
_entry.id   AF-Q2PCU1-F1
#
_cell.length_a   1.000
_cell.length_b   1.000
_cell.length_c   1.000
_cell.angle_alpha   90.00
_cell.angle_beta   90.00
_cell.angle_gamma   90.00
#
_symmetry.space_group_name_H-M   'P 1'
#
loop_
_entity.id
_entity.type
_entity.pdbx_description
1 polymer ?
#
loop_
_entity_poly.entity_id
_entity_poly.type
_entity_poly.pdbx_seq_one_letter_code
_entity_poly.pdbx_strand_id
1 'polypeptide(L)' 'HWHGFFQKRTNFVDGPAFVTQCPLVPNESFLYKFNALEQAGTFWYHS' A
#
# COMPACT_ATOMS: atom_id res chain seq x y z
N HIS A 1 0.95 5.15 0.42
CA HIS A 1 -0.40 4.57 0.49
C HIS A 1 -1.00 4.41 -0.90
N TRP A 2 -1.71 3.31 -1.15
CA TRP A 2 -2.40 3.03 -2.41
C TRP A 2 -3.89 3.36 -2.25
N HIS A 3 -4.24 4.62 -2.47
CA HIS A 3 -5.55 5.15 -2.09
C HIS A 3 -6.68 4.50 -2.88
N GLY A 4 -7.63 3.92 -2.15
CA GLY A 4 -8.84 3.29 -2.68
C GLY A 4 -8.73 1.79 -2.94
N PHE A 5 -7.56 1.16 -2.73
CA PHE A 5 -7.45 -0.31 -2.78
C PHE A 5 -7.82 -0.95 -1.44
N PHE A 6 -8.58 -2.05 -1.46
CA PHE A 6 -9.08 -2.72 -0.26
C PHE A 6 -8.00 -3.41 0.58
N GLN A 7 -6.84 -3.73 -0.02
CA GLN A 7 -5.72 -4.40 0.65
C GLN A 7 -6.14 -5.64 1.47
N LYS A 8 -7.11 -6.41 0.97
CA LYS A 8 -7.65 -7.58 1.65
C LYS A 8 -6.56 -8.64 1.83
N ARG A 9 -6.24 -8.95 3.09
CA ARG A 9 -5.13 -9.85 3.51
C ARG A 9 -3.72 -9.32 3.17
N THR A 10 -3.61 -8.07 2.73
CA THR A 10 -2.35 -7.40 2.38
C THR A 10 -2.23 -6.05 3.09
N ASN A 11 -2.84 -5.91 4.27
CA ASN A 11 -2.83 -4.64 5.02
C ASN A 11 -1.41 -4.11 5.30
N PHE A 12 -0.42 -4.99 5.48
CA PHE A 12 0.99 -4.62 5.69
C PHE A 12 1.67 -3.91 4.49
N VAL A 13 1.01 -3.84 3.32
CA VAL A 13 1.45 -3.06 2.15
C VAL A 13 0.47 -1.92 1.81
N ASP A 14 -0.37 -1.51 2.76
CA ASP A 14 -1.33 -0.42 2.54
C ASP A 14 -0.66 0.98 2.50
N GLY A 15 0.39 1.19 3.30
CA GLY A 15 1.23 2.39 3.26
C GLY A 15 1.14 3.40 4.41
N PRO A 16 0.06 3.52 5.20
CA PRO A 16 0.03 4.43 6.35
C PRO A 16 1.13 4.14 7.38
N ALA A 17 2.05 5.09 7.55
CA ALA A 17 3.14 4.98 8.51
C ALA A 17 2.62 4.85 9.95
N PHE A 18 3.26 3.97 10.72
CA PHE A 18 2.96 3.68 12.13
C PHE A 18 1.58 3.04 12.39
N VAL A 19 0.82 2.71 11.33
CA VAL A 19 -0.41 1.92 11.42
C VAL A 19 -0.20 0.57 10.74
N THR A 20 0.17 0.57 9.46
CA THR A 20 0.30 -0.66 8.68
C THR A 20 1.76 -1.07 8.45
N GLN A 21 2.70 -0.13 8.60
CA GLN A 21 4.14 -0.36 8.44
C GLN A 21 4.98 0.76 9.08
N CYS A 22 6.25 0.50 9.31
CA CYS A 22 7.23 1.58 9.55
C CYS A 22 7.58 2.30 8.23
N PRO A 23 7.99 3.57 8.27
CA PRO A 23 8.55 4.25 7.10
C PRO A 23 9.77 3.51 6.55
N LEU A 24 9.95 3.57 5.22
CA LEU A 24 11.20 3.14 4.61
C LEU A 24 12.32 4.08 5.05
N VAL A 25 13.46 3.49 5.41
CA VAL A 25 14.67 4.26 5.67
C VAL A 25 15.35 4.64 4.35
N PRO A 26 16.17 5.71 4.32
CA PRO A 26 16.90 6.10 3.12
C PRO A 26 17.76 4.95 2.57
N ASN A 27 17.85 4.86 1.25
CA ASN A 27 18.63 3.86 0.50
C ASN A 27 18.16 2.40 0.61
N GLU A 28 17.04 2.15 1.26
CA GLU A 28 16.40 0.82 1.29
C GLU A 28 15.22 0.76 0.31
N SER A 29 14.84 -0.46 -0.06
CA SER A 29 13.72 -0.73 -0.97
C SER A 29 12.69 -1.64 -0.30
N PHE A 30 11.43 -1.46 -0.66
CA PHE A 30 10.33 -2.30 -0.18
C PHE A 30 9.37 -2.58 -1.32
N LEU A 31 8.97 -3.84 -1.47
CA LEU A 31 8.05 -4.28 -2.51
C LEU A 31 6.61 -4.29 -1.99
N TYR A 32 5.78 -3.40 -2.53
CA TYR A 32 4.34 -3.44 -2.34
C TYR A 32 3.72 -4.40 -3.36
N LYS A 33 3.36 -5.61 -2.92
CA LYS A 33 2.74 -6.64 -3.78
C LYS A 33 1.36 -7.02 -3.27
N PHE A 34 0.32 -6.67 -4.03
CA PHE A 34 -1.07 -7.00 -3.73
C PHE A 34 -1.89 -7.18 -5.02
N ASN A 35 -3.08 -7.74 -4.88
CA ASN A 35 -4.01 -8.00 -5.98
C ASN A 35 -5.20 -7.02 -5.93
N ALA A 36 -5.72 -6.64 -7.09
CA ALA A 36 -6.87 -5.74 -7.23
C ALA A 36 -8.09 -6.43 -7.88
N LEU A 37 -8.26 -7.74 -7.68
CA LEU A 37 -9.19 -8.59 -8.44
C LEU A 37 -10.68 -8.18 -8.34
N GLU A 38 -11.08 -7.51 -7.26
CA GLU A 38 -12.47 -7.12 -6.97
C GLU A 38 -12.71 -5.60 -7.14
N GLN A 39 -11.80 -4.87 -7.78
CA GLN A 39 -11.88 -3.40 -7.90
C GLN A 39 -11.49 -2.90 -9.28
N ALA A 40 -12.27 -1.96 -9.82
CA ALA A 40 -11.97 -1.21 -11.04
C ALA A 40 -12.47 0.23 -10.88
N GLY A 41 -11.70 1.20 -11.38
CA GLY A 41 -12.02 2.62 -11.23
C GLY A 41 -10.79 3.50 -11.35
N THR A 42 -10.93 4.77 -11.00
CA THR A 42 -9.82 5.72 -10.92
C THR A 42 -9.28 5.76 -9.50
N PHE A 43 -7.97 5.54 -9.37
CA PHE A 43 -7.26 5.52 -8.10
C PHE A 43 -6.03 6.44 -8.17
N TRP A 44 -5.34 6.59 -7.05
CA TRP A 44 -4.11 7.37 -6.95
C TRP A 44 -3.23 6.84 -5.81
N TYR A 45 -2.00 7.32 -5.75
CA TYR A 45 -1.06 6.98 -4.68
C TYR A 45 -0.46 8.26 -4.10
N HIS A 46 -0.07 8.21 -2.83
CA HIS A 46 0.61 9.30 -2.16
C HIS A 46 1.52 8.81 -1.02
N SER A 47 2.43 9.70 -0.59
CA SER A 47 3.22 9.52 0.63
C SER A 47 2.37 9.69 1.89
#